data_AF-A0A7C5MNS1-F1
#
_entry.id   AF-A0A7C5MNS1-F1
#
_cell.length_a   1.000
_cell.length_b   1.000
_cell.length_c   1.000
_cell.angle_alpha   90.00
_cell.angle_beta   90.00
_cell.angle_gamma   90.00
#
_symmetry.space_group_name_H-M   'P 1'
#
loop_
_entity.id
_entity.type
_entity.pdbx_description
1 polymer ?
#
loop_
_entity_poly.entity_id
_entity_poly.type
_entity_poly.pdbx_seq_one_letter_code
_entity_poly.pdbx_strand_id
1 'polypeptide(L)'
;MANELTFFSKNEIECPVCRTYFKREELRLSGGRINAGELTDELRRTYLETQKYGKVNPLIYPITVCPGCLYAADDFDFLSLPQKAIDKIAQYRDIRASYLLKIFGKIPDFTKPRDIVSGISSYILAMSCYPFFDRKKFSPTIKIGIYSLRSAWLFSDLYNETKNPDFQELSKIFYLKASEFYELAINNQTKAIEPLDGAKHLGPDTDKNYGYDGVLYVNAVLKYKTSYYVEDPYEKLKRLQEVKRILSKVFGIGKKAKDKPEVLLNFAKDIYEKVNEECELLSSSLNIPENATGEQEEEEG
;
A
#
# COMPACT_ATOMS: atom_id res chain seq x y z
N MET A 1 -13.20 20.37 25.39
CA MET A 1 -13.16 19.07 24.67
C MET A 1 -13.37 19.15 23.14
N ALA A 2 -13.41 20.34 22.50
CA ALA A 2 -13.69 20.49 21.06
C ALA A 2 -12.45 20.69 20.15
N ASN A 3 -11.23 20.58 20.69
CA ASN A 3 -9.97 20.95 20.01
C ASN A 3 -8.97 19.80 19.81
N GLU A 4 -9.31 18.56 20.16
CA GLU A 4 -8.40 17.44 19.95
C GLU A 4 -8.54 16.87 18.53
N LEU A 5 -7.40 16.53 17.92
CA LEU A 5 -7.32 15.93 16.58
C LEU A 5 -7.77 14.46 16.60
N THR A 6 -7.32 13.74 17.61
CA THR A 6 -7.61 12.32 17.84
C THR A 6 -8.27 12.13 19.20
N PHE A 7 -8.68 10.91 19.50
CA PHE A 7 -9.14 10.50 20.82
C PHE A 7 -8.87 9.02 21.03
N PHE A 8 -8.72 8.61 22.28
CA PHE A 8 -8.69 7.20 22.62
C PHE A 8 -10.11 6.65 22.78
N SER A 9 -10.35 5.46 22.24
CA SER A 9 -11.63 4.75 22.33
C SER A 9 -12.09 4.66 23.79
N LYS A 10 -13.40 4.84 24.03
CA LYS A 10 -13.95 4.74 25.39
C LYS A 10 -13.75 3.34 25.96
N ASN A 11 -14.01 2.34 25.12
CA ASN A 11 -13.89 0.94 25.46
C ASN A 11 -12.45 0.48 25.22
N GLU A 12 -11.93 -0.28 26.17
CA GLU A 12 -10.68 -0.99 26.01
C GLU A 12 -10.89 -2.22 25.13
N ILE A 13 -9.87 -2.56 24.35
CA ILE A 13 -9.79 -3.79 23.59
C ILE A 13 -8.79 -4.72 24.26
N GLU A 14 -9.12 -6.01 24.30
CA GLU A 14 -8.24 -7.05 24.79
C GLU A 14 -7.43 -7.64 23.64
N CYS A 15 -6.10 -7.64 23.76
CA CYS A 15 -5.26 -8.25 22.73
C CYS A 15 -5.49 -9.78 22.66
N PRO A 16 -5.81 -10.35 21.50
CA PRO A 16 -6.04 -11.80 21.38
C PRO A 16 -4.77 -12.64 21.56
N VAL A 17 -3.59 -12.00 21.48
CA VAL A 17 -2.29 -12.68 21.59
C VAL A 17 -1.77 -12.70 23.04
N CYS A 18 -1.73 -11.54 23.69
CA CYS A 18 -1.09 -11.40 25.01
C CYS A 18 -2.05 -10.94 26.12
N ARG A 19 -3.35 -10.78 25.81
CA ARG A 19 -4.39 -10.39 26.78
C ARG A 19 -4.23 -9.01 27.42
N THR A 20 -3.28 -8.20 26.94
CA THR A 20 -3.16 -6.80 27.35
C THR A 20 -4.40 -6.00 26.95
N TYR A 21 -4.99 -5.28 27.90
CA TYR A 21 -6.05 -4.30 27.67
C TYR A 21 -5.45 -2.95 27.30
N PHE A 22 -5.97 -2.31 26.27
CA PHE A 22 -5.54 -0.98 25.85
C PHE A 22 -6.65 -0.25 25.08
N LYS A 23 -6.52 1.07 24.96
CA LYS A 23 -7.42 1.90 24.16
C LYS A 23 -6.79 2.17 22.81
N ARG A 24 -7.59 2.12 21.76
CA ARG A 24 -7.15 2.47 20.41
C ARG A 24 -7.29 3.98 20.21
N GLU A 25 -6.28 4.60 19.64
CA GLU A 25 -6.41 5.98 19.16
C GLU A 25 -7.18 6.02 17.84
N GLU A 26 -8.16 6.93 17.74
CA GLU A 26 -9.00 7.15 16.57
C GLU A 26 -8.90 8.60 16.10
N LEU A 27 -8.80 8.79 14.79
CA LEU A 27 -8.83 10.11 14.17
C LEU A 27 -10.27 10.65 14.12
N ARG A 28 -10.46 11.90 14.52
CA ARG A 28 -11.76 12.57 14.36
C ARG A 28 -11.91 13.04 12.91
N LEU A 29 -12.72 12.32 12.13
CA LEU A 29 -12.96 12.64 10.72
C LEU A 29 -13.86 13.88 10.51
N SER A 30 -14.65 14.29 11.50
CA SER A 30 -15.60 15.39 11.38
C SER A 30 -15.01 16.77 11.71
N GLY A 31 -15.68 17.85 11.29
CA GLY A 31 -15.42 19.22 11.76
C GLY A 31 -14.20 19.93 11.17
N GLY A 32 -13.89 19.68 9.88
CA GLY A 32 -12.84 20.42 9.15
C GLY A 32 -11.41 20.14 9.62
N ARG A 33 -11.18 18.99 10.27
CA ARG A 33 -9.85 18.59 10.81
C ARG A 33 -8.89 18.13 9.73
N ILE A 34 -9.41 17.66 8.61
CA ILE A 34 -8.66 17.14 7.48
C ILE A 34 -8.98 18.03 6.29
N ASN A 35 -7.96 18.57 5.65
CA ASN A 35 -8.10 19.32 4.41
C ASN A 35 -7.52 18.47 3.26
N ALA A 36 -8.41 17.81 2.51
CA ALA A 36 -8.04 16.95 1.40
C ALA A 36 -7.49 17.80 0.24
N GLY A 37 -6.29 17.48 -0.22
CA GLY A 37 -5.65 18.08 -1.37
C GLY A 37 -5.82 17.24 -2.64
N GLU A 38 -4.88 17.40 -3.55
CA GLU A 38 -4.85 16.70 -4.83
C GLU A 38 -4.64 15.20 -4.67
N LEU A 39 -5.14 14.45 -5.65
CA LEU A 39 -4.88 13.02 -5.79
C LEU A 39 -3.66 12.84 -6.69
N THR A 40 -2.70 12.04 -6.24
CA THR A 40 -1.51 11.70 -7.04
C THR A 40 -1.82 10.61 -8.07
N ASP A 41 -0.86 10.38 -8.97
CA ASP A 41 -0.84 9.26 -9.92
C ASP A 41 -0.74 7.87 -9.24
N GLU A 42 -0.60 7.81 -7.92
CA GLU A 42 -0.61 6.55 -7.16
C GLU A 42 -1.94 6.35 -6.39
N LEU A 43 -2.95 7.18 -6.69
CA LEU A 43 -4.22 7.27 -5.95
C LEU A 43 -4.03 7.61 -4.46
N ARG A 44 -2.90 8.24 -4.11
CA ARG A 44 -2.66 8.82 -2.79
C ARG A 44 -3.29 10.20 -2.70
N ARG A 45 -4.06 10.45 -1.64
CA ARG A 45 -4.57 11.77 -1.31
C ARG A 45 -3.48 12.57 -0.59
N THR A 46 -3.16 13.76 -1.09
CA THR A 46 -2.37 14.72 -0.32
C THR A 46 -3.25 15.43 0.71
N TYR A 47 -2.67 15.85 1.83
CA TYR A 47 -3.41 16.55 2.88
C TYR A 47 -2.75 17.89 3.15
N LEU A 48 -3.52 18.95 2.97
CA LEU A 48 -3.09 20.32 3.20
C LEU A 48 -3.18 20.67 4.68
N GLU A 49 -2.35 21.61 5.10
CA GLU A 49 -2.38 22.09 6.47
C GLU A 49 -3.70 22.82 6.76
N THR A 50 -4.26 22.56 7.94
CA THR A 50 -5.36 23.35 8.46
C THR A 50 -4.81 24.43 9.39
N GLN A 51 -5.43 25.61 9.40
CA GLN A 51 -5.03 26.70 10.30
C GLN A 51 -5.06 26.29 11.78
N LYS A 52 -5.92 25.33 12.15
CA LYS A 52 -6.16 24.94 13.53
C LYS A 52 -5.38 23.70 13.98
N TYR A 53 -5.17 22.73 13.10
CA TYR A 53 -4.58 21.43 13.44
C TYR A 53 -3.28 21.12 12.68
N GLY A 54 -2.83 22.03 11.80
CA GLY A 54 -1.65 21.81 10.97
C GLY A 54 -1.86 20.68 9.96
N LYS A 55 -0.77 20.02 9.58
CA LYS A 55 -0.75 18.85 8.70
C LYS A 55 -1.28 17.62 9.43
N VAL A 56 -2.35 17.03 8.92
CA VAL A 56 -2.95 15.80 9.45
C VAL A 56 -2.84 14.72 8.38
N ASN A 57 -2.20 13.60 8.70
CA ASN A 57 -2.10 12.46 7.79
C ASN A 57 -2.96 11.29 8.31
N PRO A 58 -4.14 11.03 7.73
CA PRO A 58 -5.00 9.91 8.12
C PRO A 58 -4.36 8.53 7.99
N LEU A 59 -3.34 8.37 7.13
CA LEU A 59 -2.70 7.09 6.89
C LEU A 59 -1.97 6.52 8.12
N ILE A 60 -1.72 7.27 9.19
CA ILE A 60 -1.01 6.72 10.36
C ILE A 60 -1.92 5.97 11.35
N TYR A 61 -3.24 6.01 11.15
CA TYR A 61 -4.26 5.48 12.07
C TYR A 61 -4.92 4.12 11.74
N PRO A 62 -4.92 3.56 10.51
CA PRO A 62 -5.74 2.38 10.18
C PRO A 62 -5.36 1.06 10.87
N ILE A 63 -4.13 0.97 11.38
CA ILE A 63 -3.59 -0.26 11.96
C ILE A 63 -3.68 -0.20 13.47
N THR A 64 -4.38 -1.15 14.09
CA THR A 64 -4.31 -1.35 15.54
C THR A 64 -3.02 -2.08 15.91
N VAL A 65 -2.31 -1.59 16.93
CA VAL A 65 -1.09 -2.22 17.46
C VAL A 65 -1.27 -2.48 18.95
N CYS A 66 -0.98 -3.72 19.39
CA CYS A 66 -0.92 -4.04 20.81
C CYS A 66 0.38 -3.49 21.43
N PRO A 67 0.32 -2.66 22.48
CA PRO A 67 1.51 -2.15 23.15
C PRO A 67 2.29 -3.24 23.91
N GLY A 68 1.63 -4.33 24.32
CA GLY A 68 2.28 -5.43 25.06
C GLY A 68 3.15 -6.33 24.19
N CYS A 69 2.62 -6.81 23.06
CA CYS A 69 3.29 -7.83 22.24
C CYS A 69 3.61 -7.42 20.79
N LEU A 70 3.35 -6.16 20.43
CA LEU A 70 3.59 -5.62 19.09
C LEU A 70 2.87 -6.41 17.98
N TYR A 71 1.78 -7.11 18.32
CA TYR A 71 0.85 -7.63 17.33
C TYR A 71 0.13 -6.46 16.67
N ALA A 72 0.09 -6.46 15.35
CA ALA A 72 -0.56 -5.41 14.58
C ALA A 72 -1.37 -6.01 13.42
N ALA A 73 -2.52 -5.41 13.15
CA ALA A 73 -3.41 -5.76 12.04
C ALA A 73 -4.33 -4.57 11.72
N ASP A 74 -4.99 -4.59 10.56
CA ASP A 74 -6.10 -3.67 10.29
C ASP A 74 -7.12 -3.74 11.42
N ASP A 75 -7.76 -2.61 11.69
CA ASP A 75 -8.81 -2.48 12.69
C ASP A 75 -9.93 -3.53 12.55
N PHE A 76 -10.27 -3.90 11.32
CA PHE A 76 -11.30 -4.90 11.04
C PHE A 76 -10.87 -6.34 11.33
N ASP A 77 -9.56 -6.59 11.37
CA ASP A 77 -8.97 -7.92 11.50
C ASP A 77 -8.43 -8.18 12.91
N PHE A 78 -8.09 -7.11 13.65
CA PHE A 78 -7.31 -7.20 14.88
C PHE A 78 -7.87 -8.21 15.89
N LEU A 79 -9.18 -8.17 16.17
CA LEU A 79 -9.86 -9.09 17.08
C LEU A 79 -10.28 -10.43 16.44
N SER A 80 -10.17 -10.55 15.12
CA SER A 80 -10.57 -11.74 14.34
C SER A 80 -9.40 -12.69 14.06
N LEU A 81 -8.31 -12.58 14.83
CA LEU A 81 -7.09 -13.36 14.62
C LEU A 81 -7.35 -14.87 14.72
N PRO A 82 -6.93 -15.69 13.72
CA PRO A 82 -7.08 -17.14 13.80
C PRO A 82 -6.28 -17.74 14.95
N GLN A 83 -6.87 -18.69 15.70
CA GLN A 83 -6.20 -19.35 16.83
C GLN A 83 -4.84 -19.97 16.44
N LYS A 84 -4.74 -20.56 15.25
CA LYS A 84 -3.51 -21.16 14.72
C LYS A 84 -2.37 -20.15 14.50
N ALA A 85 -2.68 -18.85 14.40
CA ALA A 85 -1.72 -17.79 14.18
C ALA A 85 -1.16 -17.19 15.48
N ILE A 86 -1.84 -17.39 16.61
CA ILE A 86 -1.51 -16.74 17.89
C ILE A 86 -0.09 -17.10 18.34
N ASP A 87 0.24 -18.39 18.40
CA ASP A 87 1.55 -18.84 18.89
C ASP A 87 2.70 -18.32 18.03
N LYS A 88 2.50 -18.34 16.70
CA LYS A 88 3.49 -17.79 15.76
C LYS A 88 3.64 -16.29 15.92
N ILE A 89 2.55 -15.54 16.05
CA ILE A 89 2.63 -14.10 16.28
C ILE A 89 3.34 -13.81 17.60
N ALA A 90 3.02 -14.52 18.68
CA ALA A 90 3.68 -14.36 19.97
C ALA A 90 5.19 -14.61 19.90
N GLN A 91 5.61 -15.71 19.26
CA GLN A 91 7.03 -16.09 19.10
C GLN A 91 7.87 -15.04 18.38
N TYR A 92 7.28 -14.30 17.43
CA TYR A 92 8.00 -13.32 16.61
C TYR A 92 8.03 -11.90 17.22
N ARG A 93 7.59 -11.73 18.47
CA ARG A 93 7.54 -10.41 19.13
C ARG A 93 8.88 -9.70 19.14
N ASP A 94 9.95 -10.38 19.53
CA ASP A 94 11.27 -9.75 19.65
C ASP A 94 11.91 -9.46 18.28
N ILE A 95 11.63 -10.31 17.29
CA ILE A 95 12.00 -10.05 15.90
C ILE A 95 11.35 -8.76 15.41
N ARG A 96 10.05 -8.58 15.66
CA ARG A 96 9.32 -7.35 15.32
C ARG A 96 9.88 -6.12 16.05
N ALA A 97 10.16 -6.24 17.34
CA ALA A 97 10.81 -5.19 18.11
C ALA A 97 12.17 -4.79 17.52
N SER A 98 12.96 -5.77 17.07
CA SER A 98 14.28 -5.54 16.49
C SER A 98 14.22 -4.72 15.19
N TYR A 99 13.16 -4.86 14.38
CA TYR A 99 12.98 -4.05 13.18
C TYR A 99 12.84 -2.57 13.53
N LEU A 100 12.00 -2.26 14.52
CA LEU A 100 11.75 -0.88 14.93
C LEU A 100 12.99 -0.26 15.59
N LEU A 101 13.71 -1.03 16.42
CA LEU A 101 14.97 -0.59 17.00
C LEU A 101 16.04 -0.30 15.95
N LYS A 102 16.15 -1.14 14.90
CA LYS A 102 17.11 -0.91 13.81
C LYS A 102 16.77 0.32 12.97
N ILE A 103 15.49 0.55 12.68
CA ILE A 103 15.05 1.63 11.78
C ILE A 103 14.98 2.97 12.52
N PHE A 104 14.49 3.00 13.76
CA PHE A 104 14.18 4.22 14.49
C PHE A 104 14.99 4.42 15.78
N GLY A 105 15.82 3.45 16.17
CA GLY A 105 16.54 3.48 17.45
C GLY A 105 15.65 3.28 18.68
N LYS A 106 14.33 3.14 18.51
CA LYS A 106 13.35 3.00 19.59
C LYS A 106 12.11 2.25 19.12
N ILE A 107 11.37 1.69 20.07
CA ILE A 107 10.01 1.17 19.85
C ILE A 107 9.04 2.30 20.21
N PRO A 108 8.15 2.74 19.29
CA PRO A 108 7.15 3.76 19.61
C PRO A 108 6.20 3.31 20.71
N ASP A 109 5.76 4.26 21.52
CA ASP A 109 4.76 4.04 22.56
C ASP A 109 3.35 4.13 21.97
N PHE A 110 2.76 2.98 21.69
CA PHE A 110 1.41 2.89 21.10
C PHE A 110 0.27 3.21 22.09
N THR A 111 0.59 3.62 23.32
CA THR A 111 -0.40 4.16 24.28
C THR A 111 -0.50 5.68 24.22
N LYS A 112 0.32 6.33 23.40
CA LYS A 112 0.36 7.78 23.20
C LYS A 112 -0.15 8.17 21.81
N PRO A 113 -0.51 9.46 21.61
CA PRO A 113 -0.92 9.94 20.30
C PRO A 113 0.12 9.65 19.22
N ARG A 114 -0.35 9.20 18.06
CA ARG A 114 0.51 8.77 16.96
C ARG A 114 1.20 9.94 16.27
N ASP A 115 2.46 9.71 15.99
CA ASP A 115 3.26 10.45 15.01
C ASP A 115 3.52 9.60 13.76
N ILE A 116 4.21 10.17 12.78
CA ILE A 116 4.58 9.48 11.55
C ILE A 116 5.42 8.22 11.81
N VAL A 117 6.29 8.23 12.82
CA VAL A 117 7.16 7.08 13.17
C VAL A 117 6.32 5.91 13.69
N SER A 118 5.36 6.17 14.58
CA SER A 118 4.41 5.17 15.06
C SER A 118 3.47 4.67 13.95
N GLY A 119 3.07 5.55 13.02
CA GLY A 119 2.33 5.19 11.82
C GLY A 119 3.07 4.20 10.93
N ILE A 120 4.31 4.53 10.54
CA ILE A 120 5.18 3.63 9.75
C ILE A 120 5.41 2.31 10.50
N SER A 121 5.74 2.40 11.79
CA SER A 121 5.97 1.23 12.63
C SER A 121 4.76 0.30 12.65
N SER A 122 3.54 0.85 12.68
CA SER A 122 2.31 0.05 12.66
C SER A 122 2.20 -0.80 11.38
N TYR A 123 2.53 -0.23 10.21
CA TYR A 123 2.54 -0.97 8.94
C TYR A 123 3.64 -2.04 8.89
N ILE A 124 4.85 -1.74 9.38
CA ILE A 124 5.94 -2.72 9.46
C ILE A 124 5.54 -3.91 10.34
N LEU A 125 4.95 -3.63 11.51
CA LEU A 125 4.44 -4.66 12.41
C LEU A 125 3.32 -5.47 11.73
N ALA A 126 2.35 -4.82 11.08
CA ALA A 126 1.25 -5.50 10.40
C ALA A 126 1.78 -6.43 9.31
N MET A 127 2.67 -5.94 8.44
CA MET A 127 3.30 -6.76 7.39
C MET A 127 4.03 -7.99 7.92
N SER A 128 4.53 -7.95 9.15
CA SER A 128 5.17 -9.10 9.79
C SER A 128 4.19 -10.05 10.50
N CYS A 129 2.94 -9.64 10.73
CA CYS A 129 1.89 -10.46 11.32
C CYS A 129 1.02 -11.16 10.26
N TYR A 130 0.70 -10.48 9.15
CA TYR A 130 -0.16 -11.02 8.09
C TYR A 130 0.31 -12.33 7.43
N PRO A 131 1.61 -12.67 7.35
CA PRO A 131 2.04 -13.97 6.82
C PRO A 131 1.47 -15.18 7.59
N PHE A 132 1.02 -14.98 8.83
CA PHE A 132 0.40 -16.03 9.65
C PHE A 132 -1.13 -16.10 9.52
N PHE A 133 -1.74 -15.17 8.77
CA PHE A 133 -3.19 -15.13 8.59
C PHE A 133 -3.64 -16.10 7.49
N ASP A 134 -4.89 -16.57 7.61
CA ASP A 134 -5.48 -17.43 6.59
C ASP A 134 -5.64 -16.67 5.27
N ARG A 135 -5.08 -17.23 4.19
CA ARG A 135 -5.06 -16.59 2.88
C ARG A 135 -6.46 -16.36 2.32
N LYS A 136 -7.34 -17.36 2.43
CA LYS A 136 -8.68 -17.33 1.84
C LYS A 136 -9.58 -16.31 2.53
N LYS A 137 -9.42 -16.10 3.83
CA LYS A 137 -10.28 -15.21 4.62
C LYS A 137 -9.78 -13.77 4.68
N PHE A 138 -8.46 -13.54 4.66
CA PHE A 138 -7.90 -12.24 4.99
C PHE A 138 -7.10 -11.56 3.87
N SER A 139 -6.80 -12.26 2.77
CA SER A 139 -6.03 -11.71 1.65
C SER A 139 -4.72 -11.03 2.10
N PRO A 140 -3.86 -11.73 2.89
CA PRO A 140 -2.65 -11.14 3.46
C PRO A 140 -1.68 -10.60 2.41
N THR A 141 -1.60 -11.21 1.22
CA THR A 141 -0.65 -10.82 0.17
C THR A 141 -0.93 -9.39 -0.31
N ILE A 142 -2.18 -9.08 -0.67
CA ILE A 142 -2.52 -7.72 -1.12
C ILE A 142 -2.44 -6.70 0.02
N LYS A 143 -2.80 -7.08 1.25
CA LYS A 143 -2.66 -6.21 2.43
C LYS A 143 -1.19 -5.84 2.67
N ILE A 144 -0.27 -6.81 2.57
CA ILE A 144 1.17 -6.54 2.66
C ILE A 144 1.61 -5.58 1.55
N GLY A 145 1.09 -5.72 0.32
CA GLY A 145 1.33 -4.79 -0.78
C GLY A 145 0.87 -3.37 -0.46
N ILE A 146 -0.37 -3.20 -0.01
CA ILE A 146 -0.96 -1.91 0.38
C ILE A 146 -0.14 -1.27 1.51
N TYR A 147 0.22 -2.03 2.55
CA TYR A 147 1.01 -1.50 3.67
C TYR A 147 2.44 -1.16 3.27
N SER A 148 3.02 -1.89 2.31
CA SER A 148 4.33 -1.56 1.76
C SER A 148 4.26 -0.21 1.05
N LEU A 149 3.24 0.01 0.21
CA LEU A 149 3.05 1.29 -0.48
C LEU A 149 2.82 2.44 0.50
N ARG A 150 1.95 2.26 1.49
CA ARG A 150 1.72 3.27 2.53
C ARG A 150 2.98 3.56 3.36
N SER A 151 3.79 2.54 3.64
CA SER A 151 5.09 2.73 4.30
C SER A 151 6.04 3.54 3.41
N ALA A 152 6.10 3.26 2.10
CA ALA A 152 6.92 4.00 1.16
C ALA A 152 6.57 5.50 1.16
N TRP A 153 5.28 5.82 1.11
CA TRP A 153 4.77 7.17 1.21
C TRP A 153 5.13 7.86 2.53
N LEU A 154 4.92 7.19 3.65
CA LEU A 154 5.22 7.76 4.96
C LEU A 154 6.73 7.92 5.20
N PHE A 155 7.57 7.04 4.66
CA PHE A 155 9.02 7.25 4.67
C PHE A 155 9.44 8.44 3.81
N SER A 156 8.80 8.66 2.66
CA SER A 156 9.02 9.86 1.84
C SER A 156 8.60 11.14 2.57
N ASP A 157 7.46 11.11 3.25
CA ASP A 157 7.01 12.21 4.11
C ASP A 157 8.02 12.48 5.26
N LEU A 158 8.49 11.43 5.93
CA LEU A 158 9.48 11.54 7.01
C LEU A 158 10.84 12.05 6.50
N TYR A 159 11.26 11.63 5.30
CA TYR A 159 12.42 12.22 4.62
C TYR A 159 12.19 13.70 4.35
N ASN A 160 11.00 14.10 3.88
CA ASN A 160 10.71 15.50 3.62
C ASN A 160 10.77 16.37 4.88
N GLU A 161 10.41 15.81 6.04
CA GLU A 161 10.45 16.49 7.35
C GLU A 161 11.86 16.51 7.97
N THR A 162 12.63 15.43 7.85
CA THR A 162 13.91 15.27 8.56
C THR A 162 15.15 15.46 7.69
N LYS A 163 14.98 15.36 6.36
CA LYS A 163 16.04 15.30 5.35
C LYS A 163 17.06 14.16 5.58
N ASN A 164 16.71 13.12 6.34
CA ASN A 164 17.58 11.97 6.53
C ASN A 164 17.52 11.03 5.29
N PRO A 165 18.62 10.86 4.54
CA PRO A 165 18.64 10.05 3.32
C PRO A 165 18.28 8.57 3.54
N ASP A 166 18.48 8.03 4.75
CA ASP A 166 18.10 6.65 5.07
C ASP A 166 16.60 6.42 4.89
N PHE A 167 15.77 7.42 5.20
CA PHE A 167 14.31 7.33 5.00
C PHE A 167 13.94 7.41 3.52
N GLN A 168 14.70 8.15 2.71
CA GLN A 168 14.50 8.13 1.26
C GLN A 168 14.82 6.75 0.68
N GLU A 169 15.89 6.12 1.15
CA GLU A 169 16.26 4.77 0.70
C GLU A 169 15.25 3.71 1.15
N LEU A 170 14.79 3.79 2.41
CA LEU A 170 13.72 2.94 2.91
C LEU A 170 12.44 3.13 2.08
N SER A 171 12.10 4.36 1.69
CA SER A 171 10.96 4.61 0.80
C SER A 171 11.07 3.81 -0.50
N LYS A 172 12.23 3.81 -1.17
CA LYS A 172 12.46 3.02 -2.39
C LYS A 172 12.32 1.53 -2.15
N ILE A 173 12.89 1.00 -1.07
CA ILE A 173 12.80 -0.42 -0.70
C ILE A 173 11.33 -0.82 -0.53
N PHE A 174 10.53 0.01 0.14
CA PHE A 174 9.11 -0.26 0.34
C PHE A 174 8.28 -0.11 -0.95
N TYR A 175 8.68 0.75 -1.90
CA TYR A 175 8.10 0.79 -3.24
C TYR A 175 8.35 -0.51 -4.03
N LEU A 176 9.60 -1.02 -4.02
CA LEU A 176 9.94 -2.29 -4.65
C LEU A 176 9.11 -3.43 -4.05
N LYS A 177 9.06 -3.50 -2.72
CA LYS A 177 8.24 -4.47 -2.01
C LYS A 177 6.75 -4.36 -2.36
N ALA A 178 6.21 -3.14 -2.45
CA ALA A 178 4.84 -2.93 -2.87
C ALA A 178 4.60 -3.50 -4.26
N SER A 179 5.48 -3.21 -5.23
CA SER A 179 5.38 -3.73 -6.60
C SER A 179 5.31 -5.25 -6.62
N GLU A 180 6.20 -5.93 -5.91
CA GLU A 180 6.24 -7.40 -5.82
C GLU A 180 4.96 -7.99 -5.23
N PHE A 181 4.46 -7.42 -4.12
CA PHE A 181 3.28 -7.95 -3.44
C PHE A 181 1.97 -7.65 -4.19
N TYR A 182 1.86 -6.51 -4.87
CA TYR A 182 0.72 -6.23 -5.75
C TYR A 182 0.67 -7.23 -6.91
N GLU A 183 1.81 -7.47 -7.56
CA GLU A 183 1.92 -8.47 -8.63
C GLU A 183 1.62 -9.89 -8.14
N LEU A 184 2.19 -10.28 -7.01
CA LEU A 184 1.93 -11.59 -6.39
C LEU A 184 0.45 -11.76 -6.02
N ALA A 185 -0.19 -10.72 -5.50
CA ALA A 185 -1.61 -10.75 -5.16
C ALA A 185 -2.50 -10.97 -6.39
N ILE A 186 -2.23 -10.27 -7.49
CA ILE A 186 -2.95 -10.47 -8.76
C ILE A 186 -2.74 -11.89 -9.28
N ASN A 187 -1.50 -12.38 -9.26
CA ASN A 187 -1.17 -13.74 -9.69
C ASN A 187 -1.86 -14.81 -8.83
N ASN A 188 -1.90 -14.61 -7.51
CA ASN A 188 -2.59 -15.53 -6.60
C ASN A 188 -4.11 -15.54 -6.83
N GLN A 189 -4.71 -14.38 -7.10
CA GLN A 189 -6.12 -14.27 -7.48
C GLN A 189 -6.40 -15.02 -8.78
N THR A 190 -5.59 -14.82 -9.83
CA THR A 190 -5.74 -15.50 -11.12
C THR A 190 -5.61 -17.01 -10.99
N LYS A 191 -4.71 -17.49 -10.12
CA LYS A 191 -4.50 -18.93 -9.85
C LYS A 191 -5.46 -19.50 -8.79
N ALA A 192 -6.43 -18.72 -8.30
CA ALA A 192 -7.35 -19.10 -7.22
C ALA A 192 -6.65 -19.57 -5.92
N ILE A 193 -5.43 -19.10 -5.67
CA ILE A 193 -4.63 -19.40 -4.46
C ILE A 193 -5.08 -18.53 -3.29
N GLU A 194 -5.30 -17.25 -3.55
CA GLU A 194 -5.69 -16.25 -2.56
C GLU A 194 -6.63 -15.24 -3.21
N PRO A 195 -7.84 -15.05 -2.69
CA PRO A 195 -8.75 -14.05 -3.24
C PRO A 195 -8.35 -12.64 -2.78
N LEU A 196 -8.80 -11.59 -3.46
CA LEU A 196 -8.58 -10.20 -3.06
C LEU A 196 -9.68 -9.65 -2.13
N ASP A 197 -10.88 -10.24 -2.16
CA ASP A 197 -12.06 -9.76 -1.42
C ASP A 197 -12.00 -9.98 0.10
N GLY A 198 -11.09 -10.82 0.59
CA GLY A 198 -10.73 -10.90 2.02
C GLY A 198 -10.06 -9.63 2.55
N ALA A 199 -9.61 -8.73 1.65
CA ALA A 199 -9.30 -7.36 1.99
C ALA A 199 -10.53 -6.47 1.81
N LYS A 200 -11.14 -6.05 2.93
CA LYS A 200 -12.32 -5.17 2.94
C LYS A 200 -12.10 -3.84 2.23
N HIS A 201 -10.85 -3.38 2.18
CA HIS A 201 -10.44 -2.15 1.51
C HIS A 201 -9.25 -2.41 0.60
N LEU A 202 -9.44 -2.26 -0.71
CA LEU A 202 -8.40 -2.46 -1.73
C LEU A 202 -7.74 -1.14 -2.19
N GLY A 203 -8.20 0.00 -1.67
CA GLY A 203 -7.63 1.30 -1.99
C GLY A 203 -6.22 1.45 -1.40
N PRO A 204 -5.26 2.01 -2.16
CA PRO A 204 -3.91 2.23 -1.66
C PRO A 204 -3.88 3.32 -0.58
N ASP A 205 -4.76 4.33 -0.67
CA ASP A 205 -5.06 5.28 0.42
C ASP A 205 -6.27 4.81 1.25
N THR A 206 -6.52 5.48 2.37
CA THR A 206 -7.73 5.37 3.21
C THR A 206 -8.95 6.10 2.66
N ASP A 207 -8.75 7.08 1.75
CA ASP A 207 -9.83 7.93 1.21
C ASP A 207 -10.88 7.15 0.41
N LYS A 208 -10.45 6.40 -0.62
CA LYS A 208 -11.36 5.74 -1.56
C LYS A 208 -10.92 4.31 -1.88
N ASN A 209 -11.89 3.40 -1.90
CA ASN A 209 -11.72 2.04 -2.39
C ASN A 209 -12.03 2.00 -3.90
N TYR A 210 -11.02 1.70 -4.71
CA TYR A 210 -11.14 1.59 -6.18
C TYR A 210 -11.36 0.15 -6.66
N GLY A 211 -11.52 -0.80 -5.73
CA GLY A 211 -11.75 -2.20 -6.03
C GLY A 211 -10.63 -2.83 -6.85
N TYR A 212 -10.98 -3.85 -7.63
CA TYR A 212 -10.04 -4.61 -8.44
C TYR A 212 -9.33 -3.76 -9.51
N ASP A 213 -10.05 -2.85 -10.17
CA ASP A 213 -9.45 -1.97 -11.19
C ASP A 213 -8.39 -1.06 -10.57
N GLY A 214 -8.61 -0.58 -9.34
CA GLY A 214 -7.60 0.15 -8.58
C GLY A 214 -6.35 -0.67 -8.30
N VAL A 215 -6.50 -1.95 -7.96
CA VAL A 215 -5.36 -2.86 -7.73
C VAL A 215 -4.55 -3.05 -9.01
N LEU A 216 -5.20 -3.27 -10.15
CA LEU A 216 -4.54 -3.38 -11.45
C LEU A 216 -3.80 -2.10 -11.83
N TYR A 217 -4.45 -0.96 -11.64
CA TYR A 217 -3.85 0.35 -11.91
C TYR A 217 -2.61 0.57 -11.06
N VAL A 218 -2.71 0.43 -9.74
CA VAL A 218 -1.58 0.62 -8.82
C VAL A 218 -0.43 -0.33 -9.14
N ASN A 219 -0.72 -1.59 -9.48
CA ASN A 219 0.30 -2.54 -9.93
C ASN A 219 1.05 -2.03 -11.19
N ALA A 220 0.34 -1.48 -12.18
CA ALA A 220 0.96 -0.90 -13.36
C ALA A 220 1.83 0.32 -13.02
N VAL A 221 1.34 1.21 -12.16
CA VAL A 221 2.10 2.40 -11.71
C VAL A 221 3.37 2.00 -10.96
N LEU A 222 3.27 1.02 -10.05
CA LEU A 222 4.42 0.51 -9.31
C LEU A 222 5.45 -0.16 -10.25
N LYS A 223 5.01 -1.00 -11.18
CA LYS A 223 5.88 -1.59 -12.20
C LYS A 223 6.56 -0.52 -13.06
N TYR A 224 5.85 0.56 -13.41
CA TYR A 224 6.43 1.67 -14.16
C TYR A 224 7.51 2.39 -13.35
N LYS A 225 7.19 2.83 -12.13
CA LYS A 225 8.13 3.56 -11.27
C LYS A 225 9.33 2.71 -10.84
N THR A 226 9.17 1.40 -10.72
CA THR A 226 10.28 0.49 -10.39
C THR A 226 11.07 0.04 -11.62
N SER A 227 10.58 0.29 -12.84
CA SER A 227 11.32 0.00 -14.08
C SER A 227 12.60 0.82 -14.23
N TYR A 228 12.68 1.98 -13.57
CA TYR A 228 13.89 2.81 -13.54
C TYR A 228 15.09 2.13 -12.86
N TYR A 229 14.86 1.07 -12.07
CA TYR A 229 15.90 0.28 -11.44
C TYR A 229 16.30 -0.96 -12.27
N VAL A 230 15.69 -1.17 -13.44
CA VAL A 230 16.04 -2.27 -14.33
C VAL A 230 17.18 -1.83 -15.25
N GLU A 231 18.36 -2.43 -15.07
CA GLU A 231 19.56 -2.08 -15.82
C GLU A 231 19.54 -2.62 -17.26
N ASP A 232 19.03 -3.83 -17.48
CA ASP A 232 18.93 -4.44 -18.80
C ASP A 232 17.84 -3.72 -19.62
N PRO A 233 18.19 -3.04 -20.73
CA PRO A 233 17.23 -2.31 -21.53
C PRO A 233 16.18 -3.20 -22.21
N TYR A 234 16.48 -4.48 -22.50
CA TYR A 234 15.49 -5.41 -23.06
C TYR A 234 14.45 -5.81 -22.02
N GLU A 235 14.88 -6.12 -20.79
CA GLU A 235 13.98 -6.44 -19.69
C GLU A 235 13.16 -5.21 -19.28
N LYS A 236 13.77 -4.02 -19.30
CA LYS A 236 13.05 -2.75 -19.08
C LYS A 236 11.94 -2.58 -20.12
N LEU A 237 12.25 -2.76 -21.41
CA LEU A 237 11.27 -2.65 -22.48
C LEU A 237 10.10 -3.64 -22.30
N LYS A 238 10.40 -4.91 -21.99
CA LYS A 238 9.39 -5.93 -21.71
C LYS A 238 8.47 -5.54 -20.54
N ARG A 239 9.04 -4.98 -19.47
CA ARG A 239 8.27 -4.48 -18.33
C ARG A 239 7.37 -3.31 -18.73
N LEU A 240 7.85 -2.35 -19.52
CA LEU A 240 7.04 -1.22 -20.00
C LEU A 240 5.89 -1.69 -20.92
N GLN A 241 6.14 -2.67 -21.78
CA GLN A 241 5.09 -3.30 -22.60
C GLN A 241 4.02 -4.00 -21.74
N GLU A 242 4.44 -4.67 -20.67
CA GLU A 242 3.51 -5.26 -19.71
C GLU A 242 2.65 -4.19 -19.03
N VAL A 243 3.25 -3.06 -18.61
CA VAL A 243 2.55 -1.91 -18.02
C VAL A 243 1.48 -1.40 -18.99
N LYS A 244 1.81 -1.19 -20.28
CA LYS A 244 0.83 -0.80 -21.31
C LYS A 244 -0.35 -1.74 -21.35
N ARG A 245 -0.08 -3.06 -21.42
CA ARG A 245 -1.13 -4.08 -21.47
C ARG A 245 -2.04 -4.06 -20.24
N ILE A 246 -1.49 -3.82 -19.04
CA ILE A 246 -2.29 -3.71 -17.81
C ILE A 246 -3.15 -2.45 -17.85
N LEU A 247 -2.58 -1.29 -18.21
CA LEU A 247 -3.31 -0.02 -18.28
C LEU A 247 -4.45 -0.08 -19.31
N SER A 248 -4.23 -0.69 -20.48
CA SER A 248 -5.28 -0.91 -21.49
C SER A 248 -6.45 -1.72 -20.95
N LYS A 249 -6.21 -2.68 -20.06
CA LYS A 249 -7.29 -3.43 -19.37
C LYS A 249 -8.02 -2.58 -18.34
N VAL A 250 -7.33 -1.64 -17.69
CA VAL A 250 -7.92 -0.73 -16.68
C VAL A 250 -8.91 0.22 -17.33
N PHE A 251 -8.61 0.85 -18.47
CA PHE A 251 -9.60 1.73 -19.12
C PHE A 251 -10.56 0.99 -20.07
N GLY A 252 -10.09 -0.03 -20.79
CA GLY A 252 -10.92 -0.84 -21.71
C GLY A 252 -11.64 -0.01 -22.79
N ILE A 253 -12.34 -0.69 -23.70
CA ILE A 253 -13.24 -0.06 -24.69
C ILE A 253 -14.66 -0.56 -24.44
N GLY A 254 -15.66 0.32 -24.46
CA GLY A 254 -17.09 -0.03 -24.44
C GLY A 254 -17.79 0.04 -23.07
N LYS A 255 -18.89 -0.73 -22.90
CA LYS A 255 -19.82 -0.63 -21.75
C LYS A 255 -19.15 -0.72 -20.36
N LYS A 256 -18.03 -1.45 -20.24
CA LYS A 256 -17.26 -1.61 -18.98
C LYS A 256 -16.59 -0.32 -18.47
N ALA A 257 -16.45 0.71 -19.30
CA ALA A 257 -15.87 1.99 -18.90
C ALA A 257 -16.88 2.91 -18.16
N LYS A 258 -18.19 2.71 -18.35
CA LYS A 258 -19.23 3.60 -17.79
C LYS A 258 -19.35 3.52 -16.26
N ASP A 259 -19.02 2.38 -15.68
CA ASP A 259 -19.12 2.16 -14.23
C ASP A 259 -17.80 2.47 -13.49
N LYS A 260 -16.73 2.80 -14.23
CA LYS A 260 -15.41 3.07 -13.66
C LYS A 260 -15.28 4.53 -13.24
N PRO A 261 -14.60 4.81 -12.10
CA PRO A 261 -14.33 6.19 -11.70
C PRO A 261 -13.55 6.93 -12.77
N GLU A 262 -14.06 8.08 -13.22
CA GLU A 262 -13.43 8.91 -14.27
C GLU A 262 -11.97 9.24 -13.95
N VAL A 263 -11.68 9.55 -12.69
CA VAL A 263 -10.32 9.83 -12.20
C VAL A 263 -9.35 8.66 -12.47
N LEU A 264 -9.81 7.42 -12.31
CA LEU A 264 -8.99 6.23 -12.59
C LEU A 264 -8.73 6.08 -14.08
N LEU A 265 -9.73 6.37 -14.92
CA LEU A 265 -9.60 6.31 -16.39
C LEU A 265 -8.62 7.37 -16.91
N ASN A 266 -8.71 8.60 -16.39
CA ASN A 266 -7.84 9.70 -16.81
C ASN A 266 -6.39 9.40 -16.45
N PHE A 267 -6.11 9.04 -15.18
CA PHE A 267 -4.74 8.71 -14.82
C PHE A 267 -4.20 7.47 -15.54
N ALA A 268 -5.03 6.47 -15.83
CA ALA A 268 -4.59 5.31 -16.59
C ALA A 268 -4.17 5.67 -18.02
N LYS A 269 -4.86 6.61 -18.67
CA LYS A 269 -4.49 7.14 -19.98
C LYS A 269 -3.21 7.98 -19.91
N ASP A 270 -3.12 8.90 -18.94
CA ASP A 270 -1.95 9.77 -18.78
C ASP A 270 -0.66 8.96 -18.57
N ILE A 271 -0.72 7.89 -17.77
CA ILE A 271 0.43 7.00 -17.57
C ILE A 271 0.68 6.15 -18.82
N TYR A 272 -0.37 5.68 -19.48
CA TYR A 272 -0.22 4.89 -20.71
C TYR A 272 0.53 5.67 -21.79
N GLU A 273 0.22 6.94 -21.99
CA GLU A 273 0.89 7.83 -22.94
C GLU A 273 2.38 7.97 -22.62
N LYS A 274 2.72 8.27 -21.35
CA LYS A 274 4.13 8.36 -20.90
C LYS A 274 4.91 7.06 -21.12
N VAL A 275 4.29 5.93 -20.80
CA VAL A 275 4.90 4.60 -21.00
C VAL A 275 5.06 4.30 -22.48
N ASN A 276 4.11 4.73 -23.32
CA ASN A 276 4.18 4.54 -24.76
C ASN A 276 5.37 5.31 -25.37
N GLU A 277 5.51 6.58 -25.02
CA GLU A 277 6.66 7.40 -25.44
C GLU A 277 8.00 6.76 -25.00
N GLU A 278 8.09 6.31 -23.75
CA GLU A 278 9.31 5.67 -23.25
C GLU A 278 9.61 4.32 -23.94
N CYS A 279 8.57 3.53 -24.27
CA CYS A 279 8.71 2.32 -25.06
C CYS A 279 9.25 2.61 -26.48
N GLU A 280 8.74 3.64 -27.15
CA GLU A 280 9.14 4.02 -28.51
C GLU A 280 10.60 4.49 -28.55
N LEU A 281 10.98 5.34 -27.59
CA LEU A 281 12.36 5.79 -27.43
C LEU A 281 13.32 4.62 -27.19
N LEU A 282 12.95 3.70 -26.29
CA LEU A 282 13.79 2.55 -25.95
C LEU A 282 13.88 1.54 -27.10
N SER A 283 12.78 1.25 -27.79
CA SER A 283 12.76 0.35 -28.95
C SER A 283 13.61 0.88 -30.10
N SER A 284 13.52 2.19 -30.36
CA SER A 284 14.36 2.89 -31.35
C SER A 284 15.84 2.77 -31.00
N SER A 285 16.20 2.97 -29.73
CA SER A 285 17.59 2.86 -29.26
C SER A 285 18.17 1.45 -29.37
N LEU A 286 17.31 0.42 -29.32
CA LEU A 286 17.68 -1.00 -29.39
C LEU A 286 17.59 -1.58 -30.82
N ASN A 287 17.22 -0.78 -31.83
CA ASN A 287 16.95 -1.23 -33.20
C ASN A 287 15.92 -2.38 -33.29
N ILE A 288 14.96 -2.42 -32.38
CA ILE A 288 13.88 -3.41 -32.41
C ILE A 288 12.76 -2.85 -33.30
N PRO A 289 12.37 -3.53 -34.41
CA PRO A 289 11.29 -3.06 -35.27
C PRO A 289 9.95 -3.02 -34.51
N GLU A 290 9.17 -1.96 -34.74
CA GLU A 290 7.88 -1.69 -34.07
C GLU A 290 6.92 -2.89 -34.10
N ASN A 291 6.97 -3.69 -35.17
CA ASN A 291 6.07 -4.82 -35.41
C ASN A 291 6.46 -6.14 -34.72
N ALA A 292 7.54 -6.21 -33.93
CA ALA A 292 7.86 -7.42 -33.16
C ALA A 292 7.11 -7.51 -31.81
N THR A 293 6.20 -6.56 -31.53
CA THR A 293 5.67 -6.32 -30.18
C THR A 293 4.15 -6.49 -30.04
N GLY A 294 3.47 -7.11 -31.00
CA GLY A 294 2.04 -7.42 -30.91
C GLY A 294 1.62 -8.63 -31.75
N GLU A 295 0.88 -9.54 -31.09
CA GLU A 295 0.04 -10.61 -31.66
C GLU A 295 0.76 -11.82 -32.29
N GLN A 296 1.20 -12.74 -31.43
CA GLN A 296 0.97 -14.16 -31.69
C GLN A 296 -0.12 -14.62 -30.71
N GLU A 297 -1.37 -14.45 -31.11
CA GLU A 297 -2.44 -15.33 -30.63
C GLU A 297 -2.16 -16.71 -31.25
N GLU A 298 -1.98 -17.70 -30.38
CA GLU A 298 -1.92 -19.11 -30.73
C GLU A 298 -3.25 -19.53 -31.39
N GLU A 299 -3.34 -19.42 -32.71
CA GLU A 299 -4.08 -20.40 -33.50
C GLU A 299 -3.14 -21.59 -33.73
N GLU A 300 -3.27 -22.65 -32.94
CA GLU A 300 -2.88 -24.01 -33.34
C GLU A 300 -3.39 -25.04 -32.31
N GLY A 301 -4.36 -25.88 -32.72
CA GLY A 301 -4.64 -27.19 -32.12
C GLY A 301 -6.01 -27.39 -31.46
#